data_AF-A0A3P8SKS2-F1
#
_entry.id   AF-A0A3P8SKS2-F1
#
_cell.length_a   1.000
_cell.length_b   1.000
_cell.length_c   1.000
_cell.angle_alpha   90.00
_cell.angle_beta   90.00
_cell.angle_gamma   90.00
#
_symmetry.space_group_name_H-M   'P 1'
#
loop_
_entity.id
_entity.type
_entity.pdbx_description
1 polymer ?
#
loop_
_entity_poly.entity_id
_entity_poly.type
_entity_poly.pdbx_seq_one_letter_code
_entity_poly.pdbx_strand_id
1 'polypeptide(L)'
;MSWLFGWRKGSGTPPAGEEHPGAAADEGSGGAPGGQGDKKPGDKWSNFDPTGLERAARAARELDKSRHAKEALDLARMQEQTVQLEHQSKVKEYEAALEQLKGEQIQLQGEERRKTLAEETKQNQARAQYQDKLARQRYDDQLRQQQFLNEENLRKQEESVLKQEAMRKATIEHEMDLRHKNDLLRVEAEAKARAQVERENADLIREQIRLKAAEHRQTVLESIKTAGAVFGEGFKAFVSDWDKLTATVAGLTLLAVGVYSARNATAVAGRYIEARLGKPSLVRETSRLTVTEAIKHPVKVKLSRPQDALEGVVLSAALEERVRDIAIATRNTRQNRGLYRNILMYGPPGTGKTLFAKKLALHSGMDYAIMTGGDVAPMGHDGVTAMHKVFDWANTSRRGLLLFVDEADAFLRKRATEKISEDLRATLNAFLYRTGEQSNKFMLVLASNQPEQFDWAINDRIDEIVNFALPGLEERERLVRLYFDKFVLGPATAGRQRLKLAQFDYGLKCSDIAKRADGMSGREISKLGVAWQVSRKVCQHKI
;
A
#
# COMPACT_ATOMS: atom_id res chain seq x y z
N MET A 1 32.09 32.24 6.97
CA MET A 1 31.71 32.83 8.27
C MET A 1 32.00 31.81 9.35
N SER A 2 33.25 31.85 9.80
CA SER A 2 33.85 31.03 10.84
C SER A 2 33.32 31.41 12.22
N TRP A 3 33.25 30.41 13.11
CA TRP A 3 33.66 30.48 14.52
C TRP A 3 32.91 31.45 15.43
N LEU A 4 32.04 30.91 16.28
CA LEU A 4 31.91 31.35 17.68
C LEU A 4 31.18 30.26 18.50
N PHE A 5 31.84 29.85 19.59
CA PHE A 5 31.43 28.93 20.67
C PHE A 5 31.74 27.42 20.54
N GLY A 6 33.01 27.06 20.79
CA GLY A 6 33.36 25.93 21.68
C GLY A 6 33.24 26.39 23.15
N TRP A 7 33.14 25.59 24.21
CA TRP A 7 33.62 24.27 24.65
C TRP A 7 32.67 23.87 25.83
N ARG A 8 32.57 22.67 26.43
CA ARG A 8 33.49 21.55 26.67
C ARG A 8 32.71 20.33 27.17
N LYS A 9 33.32 19.15 26.99
CA LYS A 9 32.97 17.81 27.50
C LYS A 9 32.91 17.72 29.04
N GLY A 10 32.02 16.86 29.54
CA GLY A 10 32.08 16.22 30.85
C GLY A 10 31.20 14.96 30.87
N SER A 11 31.81 13.80 31.09
CA SER A 11 31.24 12.45 31.16
C SER A 11 30.62 12.14 32.53
N GLY A 12 29.51 11.40 32.57
CA GLY A 12 28.99 10.79 33.79
C GLY A 12 27.56 10.25 33.66
N THR A 13 27.40 8.96 33.93
CA THR A 13 26.27 8.01 33.77
C THR A 13 25.06 8.21 34.73
N PRO A 14 23.95 7.43 34.60
CA PRO A 14 22.56 7.86 34.85
C PRO A 14 22.02 7.55 36.27
N PRO A 15 20.81 8.02 36.65
CA PRO A 15 20.26 7.81 37.99
C PRO A 15 19.28 6.64 38.07
N ALA A 16 19.29 5.96 39.22
CA ALA A 16 18.20 5.15 39.77
C ALA A 16 18.29 5.19 41.31
N GLY A 17 17.15 5.16 41.99
CA GLY A 17 17.06 4.77 43.41
C GLY A 17 16.49 5.83 44.36
N GLU A 18 15.30 5.54 44.86
CA GLU A 18 14.63 6.15 46.01
C GLU A 18 15.41 5.89 47.32
N GLU A 19 15.42 6.86 48.26
CA GLU A 19 14.99 6.71 49.66
C GLU A 19 15.44 7.89 50.56
N HIS A 20 14.52 8.24 51.47
CA HIS A 20 14.52 9.13 52.66
C HIS A 20 15.77 9.95 53.09
N PRO A 21 15.61 11.23 53.46
CA PRO A 21 16.61 11.95 54.24
C PRO A 21 16.36 11.86 55.75
N GLY A 22 17.31 11.25 56.46
CA GLY A 22 17.57 11.49 57.88
C GLY A 22 18.48 12.70 58.05
N ALA A 23 18.12 13.57 58.98
CA ALA A 23 18.83 14.81 59.30
C ALA A 23 20.00 14.54 60.26
N ALA A 24 21.15 15.17 59.99
CA ALA A 24 22.26 15.34 60.93
C ALA A 24 22.56 16.84 61.10
N ALA A 25 22.89 17.20 62.33
CA ALA A 25 23.25 18.54 62.81
C ALA A 25 24.59 19.04 62.26
N ASP A 26 24.80 20.36 62.18
CA ASP A 26 25.61 21.09 63.17
C ASP A 26 25.58 22.64 62.98
N GLU A 27 25.81 23.35 64.10
CA GLU A 27 26.43 24.69 64.32
C GLU A 27 26.33 25.80 63.23
N GLY A 28 26.05 27.08 63.47
CA GLY A 28 26.01 27.94 64.66
C GLY A 28 26.40 29.37 64.21
N SER A 29 25.70 30.43 64.64
CA SER A 29 26.28 31.77 64.86
C SER A 29 25.29 32.80 65.45
N GLY A 30 25.60 33.16 66.70
CA GLY A 30 25.48 34.46 67.39
C GLY A 30 24.49 35.54 66.94
N GLY A 31 23.61 35.92 67.88
CA GLY A 31 22.95 37.22 67.89
C GLY A 31 21.98 37.38 69.07
N ALA A 32 22.48 37.80 70.23
CA ALA A 32 21.71 38.40 71.34
C ALA A 32 22.14 39.89 71.44
N PRO A 33 21.35 40.84 72.00
CA PRO A 33 20.52 40.65 73.21
C PRO A 33 19.18 41.42 73.24
N GLY A 34 18.31 41.07 74.21
CA GLY A 34 17.30 42.01 74.70
C GLY A 34 16.06 41.39 75.33
N GLY A 35 16.03 41.34 76.67
CA GLY A 35 14.79 41.67 77.40
C GLY A 35 13.92 40.51 77.90
N GLN A 36 14.31 39.95 79.05
CA GLN A 36 13.48 39.90 80.25
C GLN A 36 12.27 38.94 80.28
N GLY A 37 12.46 37.80 80.96
CA GLY A 37 11.34 36.95 81.38
C GLY A 37 11.75 35.56 81.85
N ASP A 38 12.61 35.46 82.87
CA ASP A 38 12.82 34.21 83.61
C ASP A 38 11.50 33.67 84.15
N LYS A 39 10.98 32.60 83.55
CA LYS A 39 10.06 31.65 84.21
C LYS A 39 10.52 30.24 83.90
N LYS A 40 11.32 29.67 84.82
CA LYS A 40 11.42 28.22 84.99
C LYS A 40 10.01 27.63 85.04
N PRO A 41 9.73 26.47 84.44
CA PRO A 41 8.53 25.71 84.75
C PRO A 41 8.64 25.33 86.23
N GLY A 42 8.02 26.11 87.12
CA GLY A 42 7.91 25.78 88.52
C GLY A 42 7.23 24.43 88.64
N ASP A 43 7.82 23.55 89.45
CA ASP A 43 7.24 22.28 89.85
C ASP A 43 5.79 22.51 90.30
N LYS A 44 4.84 22.15 89.41
CA LYS A 44 3.39 22.18 89.68
C LYS A 44 2.97 21.15 90.74
N TRP A 45 3.93 20.52 91.43
CA TRP A 45 3.70 19.61 92.55
C TRP A 45 3.90 20.23 93.93
N SER A 46 4.31 21.50 94.03
CA SER A 46 4.59 22.16 95.31
C SER A 46 3.37 22.78 96.02
N ASN A 47 2.18 22.78 95.40
CA ASN A 47 0.92 23.27 96.00
C ASN A 47 -0.04 22.13 96.39
N PHE A 48 0.49 21.04 96.93
CA PHE A 48 -0.34 20.01 97.55
C PHE A 48 -0.75 20.49 98.94
N ASP A 49 -1.99 20.95 99.09
CA ASP A 49 -2.54 21.36 100.38
C ASP A 49 -3.04 20.11 101.14
N PRO A 50 -2.30 19.61 102.15
CA PRO A 50 -2.69 18.41 102.88
C PRO A 50 -3.94 18.63 103.74
N THR A 51 -4.36 19.88 103.96
CA THR A 51 -5.51 20.20 104.82
C THR A 51 -6.84 19.71 104.24
N GLY A 52 -6.94 19.59 102.91
CA GLY A 52 -8.11 19.01 102.24
C GLY A 52 -8.22 17.51 102.48
N LEU A 53 -7.07 16.81 102.44
CA LEU A 53 -7.00 15.37 102.68
C LEU A 53 -7.14 15.02 104.16
N GLU A 54 -6.62 15.84 105.07
CA GLU A 54 -6.86 15.66 106.51
C GLU A 54 -8.32 15.92 106.90
N ARG A 55 -8.97 16.93 106.30
CA ARG A 55 -10.41 17.16 106.48
C ARG A 55 -11.23 16.01 105.92
N ALA A 56 -10.90 15.53 104.72
CA ALA A 56 -11.56 14.36 104.13
C ALA A 56 -11.34 13.10 104.97
N ALA A 57 -10.14 12.88 105.52
CA ALA A 57 -9.82 11.73 106.37
C ALA A 57 -10.53 11.78 107.74
N ARG A 58 -10.65 12.97 108.36
CA ARG A 58 -11.47 13.15 109.57
C ARG A 58 -12.96 12.93 109.28
N ALA A 59 -13.48 13.53 108.20
CA ALA A 59 -14.87 13.35 107.78
C ALA A 59 -15.19 11.88 107.45
N ALA A 60 -14.28 11.16 106.81
CA ALA A 60 -14.42 9.73 106.52
C ALA A 60 -14.50 8.89 107.81
N ARG A 61 -13.67 9.19 108.83
CA ARG A 61 -13.72 8.51 110.13
C ARG A 61 -15.00 8.81 110.93
N GLU A 62 -15.55 10.00 110.79
CA GLU A 62 -16.82 10.38 111.42
C GLU A 62 -18.01 9.73 110.71
N LEU A 63 -17.97 9.66 109.37
CA LEU A 63 -18.98 8.97 108.55
C LEU A 63 -19.02 7.47 108.84
N ASP A 64 -17.87 6.80 109.01
CA ASP A 64 -17.77 5.36 109.29
C ASP A 64 -18.37 4.96 110.66
N LYS A 65 -18.39 5.89 111.62
CA LYS A 65 -19.04 5.70 112.93
C LYS A 65 -20.56 5.91 112.90
N SER A 66 -21.09 6.51 111.84
CA SER A 66 -22.52 6.80 111.72
C SER A 66 -23.30 5.55 111.30
N ARG A 67 -24.58 5.45 111.70
CA ARG A 67 -25.44 4.31 111.34
C ARG A 67 -25.72 4.20 109.82
N HIS A 68 -25.48 5.26 109.06
CA HIS A 68 -25.76 5.37 107.62
C HIS A 68 -24.51 5.34 106.73
N ALA A 69 -23.35 4.94 107.27
CA ALA A 69 -22.07 4.92 106.57
C ALA A 69 -22.12 4.20 105.21
N LYS A 70 -22.83 3.07 105.14
CA LYS A 70 -22.99 2.26 103.92
C LYS A 70 -23.80 3.00 102.85
N GLU A 71 -24.92 3.61 103.22
CA GLU A 71 -25.78 4.36 102.31
C GLU A 71 -25.06 5.59 101.74
N ALA A 72 -24.28 6.29 102.57
CA ALA A 72 -23.48 7.44 102.13
C ALA A 72 -22.37 7.04 101.14
N LEU A 73 -21.72 5.88 101.36
CA LEU A 73 -20.71 5.35 100.44
C LEU A 73 -21.32 4.93 99.11
N ASP A 74 -22.47 4.26 99.13
CA ASP A 74 -23.19 3.88 97.90
C ASP A 74 -23.66 5.11 97.11
N LEU A 75 -24.15 6.15 97.79
CA LEU A 75 -24.49 7.43 97.14
C LEU A 75 -23.25 8.13 96.53
N ALA A 76 -22.12 8.16 97.24
CA ALA A 76 -20.87 8.71 96.71
C ALA A 76 -20.38 7.91 95.49
N ARG A 77 -20.48 6.58 95.53
CA ARG A 77 -20.13 5.70 94.41
C ARG A 77 -21.03 5.94 93.20
N MET A 78 -22.34 6.12 93.42
CA MET A 78 -23.29 6.48 92.36
C MET A 78 -22.96 7.86 91.77
N GLN A 79 -22.61 8.85 92.61
CA GLN A 79 -22.19 10.18 92.14
C GLN A 79 -20.91 10.11 91.30
N GLU A 80 -19.89 9.38 91.74
CA GLU A 80 -18.67 9.18 90.95
C GLU A 80 -18.95 8.49 89.61
N GLN A 81 -19.82 7.49 89.60
CA GLN A 81 -20.27 6.84 88.35
C GLN A 81 -21.00 7.83 87.44
N THR A 82 -21.88 8.69 87.96
CA THR A 82 -22.55 9.71 87.15
C THR A 82 -21.56 10.72 86.56
N VAL A 83 -20.56 11.16 87.33
CA VAL A 83 -19.52 12.09 86.86
C VAL A 83 -18.66 11.43 85.78
N GLN A 84 -18.31 10.15 85.95
CA GLN A 84 -17.57 9.39 84.93
C GLN A 84 -18.38 9.24 83.64
N LEU A 85 -19.68 8.95 83.74
CA LEU A 85 -20.59 8.87 82.59
C LEU A 85 -20.74 10.23 81.90
N GLU A 86 -20.85 11.33 82.65
CA GLU A 86 -20.88 12.68 82.10
C GLU A 86 -19.58 13.02 81.36
N HIS A 87 -18.42 12.68 81.93
CA HIS A 87 -17.14 12.85 81.24
C HIS A 87 -17.05 12.01 79.96
N GLN A 88 -17.47 10.74 80.00
CA GLN A 88 -17.51 9.91 78.80
C GLN A 88 -18.46 10.46 77.74
N SER A 89 -19.61 11.02 78.15
CA SER A 89 -20.56 11.65 77.22
C SER A 89 -19.95 12.86 76.52
N LYS A 90 -19.29 13.75 77.29
CA LYS A 90 -18.60 14.94 76.74
C LYS A 90 -17.46 14.56 75.80
N VAL A 91 -16.67 13.54 76.14
CA VAL A 91 -15.60 13.06 75.25
C VAL A 91 -16.17 12.59 73.91
N LYS A 92 -17.27 11.81 73.93
CA LYS A 92 -17.94 11.36 72.71
C LYS A 92 -18.55 12.51 71.89
N GLU A 93 -19.09 13.54 72.55
CA GLU A 93 -19.58 14.74 71.86
C GLU A 93 -18.45 15.48 71.15
N TYR A 94 -17.28 15.63 71.78
CA TYR A 94 -16.10 16.23 71.15
C TYR A 94 -15.56 15.37 70.00
N GLU A 95 -15.53 14.06 70.16
CA GLU A 95 -15.13 13.14 69.08
C GLU A 95 -16.05 13.28 67.87
N ALA A 96 -17.37 13.30 68.08
CA ALA A 96 -18.35 13.52 67.02
C ALA A 96 -18.17 14.88 66.33
N ALA A 97 -17.92 15.95 67.09
CA ALA A 97 -17.65 17.28 66.54
C ALA A 97 -16.36 17.31 65.70
N LEU A 98 -15.29 16.62 66.13
CA LEU A 98 -14.05 16.52 65.37
C LEU A 98 -14.24 15.72 64.07
N GLU A 99 -15.06 14.67 64.08
CA GLU A 99 -15.39 13.90 62.88
C GLU A 99 -16.19 14.73 61.86
N GLN A 100 -17.14 15.55 62.33
CA GLN A 100 -17.88 16.48 61.48
C GLN A 100 -16.96 17.50 60.82
N LEU A 101 -16.06 18.13 61.58
CA LEU A 101 -15.10 19.10 61.06
C LEU A 101 -14.14 18.47 60.03
N LYS A 102 -13.68 17.23 60.27
CA LYS A 102 -12.88 16.48 59.29
C LYS A 102 -13.67 16.21 58.01
N GLY A 103 -14.95 15.84 58.14
CA GLY A 103 -15.86 15.64 57.01
C GLY A 103 -16.01 16.88 56.16
N GLU A 104 -16.24 18.04 56.77
CA GLU A 104 -16.34 19.33 56.08
C GLU A 104 -15.04 19.72 55.39
N GLN A 105 -13.90 19.52 56.04
CA GLN A 105 -12.59 19.80 55.45
C GLN A 105 -12.34 18.97 54.19
N ILE A 106 -12.70 17.68 54.21
CA ILE A 106 -12.58 16.79 53.05
C ILE A 106 -13.51 17.25 51.91
N GLN A 107 -14.73 17.67 52.23
CA GLN A 107 -15.67 18.19 51.23
C GLN A 107 -15.14 19.46 50.57
N LEU A 108 -14.66 20.44 51.36
CA LEU A 108 -14.09 21.68 50.87
C LEU A 108 -12.87 21.42 49.95
N GLN A 109 -11.95 20.56 50.38
CA GLN A 109 -10.82 20.16 49.54
C GLN A 109 -11.26 19.46 48.25
N GLY A 110 -12.31 18.63 48.31
CA GLY A 110 -12.92 17.99 47.15
C GLY A 110 -13.51 19.01 46.18
N GLU A 111 -14.19 20.04 46.67
CA GLU A 111 -14.75 21.12 45.86
C GLU A 111 -13.67 21.98 45.20
N GLU A 112 -12.62 22.34 45.94
CA GLU A 112 -11.49 23.10 45.38
C GLU A 112 -10.81 22.31 44.25
N ARG A 113 -10.53 21.02 44.46
CA ARG A 113 -9.98 20.14 43.42
C ARG A 113 -10.90 20.04 42.19
N ARG A 114 -12.22 19.98 42.38
CA ARG A 114 -13.17 19.96 41.26
C ARG A 114 -13.13 21.28 40.48
N LYS A 115 -13.01 22.42 41.16
CA LYS A 115 -12.89 23.74 40.52
C LYS A 115 -11.61 23.86 39.71
N THR A 116 -10.46 23.46 40.27
CA THR A 116 -9.18 23.51 39.55
C THR A 116 -9.18 22.59 38.33
N LEU A 117 -9.66 21.35 38.47
CA LEU A 117 -9.80 20.41 37.36
C LEU A 117 -10.75 20.95 36.27
N ALA A 118 -11.85 21.61 36.65
CA ALA A 118 -12.78 22.21 35.70
C ALA A 118 -12.14 23.38 34.92
N GLU A 119 -11.24 24.15 35.54
CA GLU A 119 -10.51 25.22 34.86
C GLU A 119 -9.42 24.67 33.93
N GLU A 120 -8.64 23.68 34.38
CA GLU A 120 -7.63 23.02 33.56
C GLU A 120 -8.24 22.35 32.33
N THR A 121 -9.36 21.66 32.50
CA THR A 121 -10.09 21.03 31.38
C THR A 121 -10.59 22.06 30.38
N LYS A 122 -11.13 23.20 30.84
CA LYS A 122 -11.50 24.31 29.94
C LYS A 122 -10.30 24.87 29.17
N GLN A 123 -9.16 25.07 29.83
CA GLN A 123 -7.93 25.54 29.17
C GLN A 123 -7.43 24.54 28.13
N ASN A 124 -7.43 23.25 28.47
CA ASN A 124 -7.03 22.18 27.54
C ASN A 124 -7.97 22.08 26.34
N GLN A 125 -9.29 22.19 26.54
CA GLN A 125 -10.26 22.23 25.44
C GLN A 125 -10.04 23.45 24.53
N ALA A 126 -9.79 24.63 25.09
CA ALA A 126 -9.50 25.84 24.32
C ALA A 126 -8.22 25.70 23.49
N ARG A 127 -7.15 25.13 24.07
CA ARG A 127 -5.90 24.84 23.36
C ARG A 127 -6.10 23.83 22.22
N ALA A 128 -6.87 22.76 22.46
CA ALA A 128 -7.18 21.77 21.45
C ALA A 128 -7.96 22.36 20.27
N GLN A 129 -8.98 23.19 20.54
CA GLN A 129 -9.73 23.88 19.49
C GLN A 129 -8.87 24.86 18.69
N TYR A 130 -7.96 25.57 19.35
CA TYR A 130 -7.04 26.48 18.67
C TYR A 130 -6.06 25.73 17.77
N GLN A 131 -5.53 24.59 18.24
CA GLN A 131 -4.67 23.72 17.43
C GLN A 131 -5.42 23.13 16.22
N ASP A 132 -6.68 22.71 16.38
CA ASP A 132 -7.50 22.22 15.25
C ASP A 132 -7.73 23.32 14.20
N LYS A 133 -8.03 24.55 14.63
CA LYS A 133 -8.15 25.71 13.72
C LYS A 133 -6.88 25.96 12.92
N LEU A 134 -5.71 25.94 13.58
CA LEU A 134 -4.42 26.11 12.91
C LEU A 134 -4.11 24.95 11.96
N ALA A 135 -4.46 23.72 12.33
CA ALA A 135 -4.26 22.55 11.48
C ALA A 135 -5.10 22.65 10.21
N ARG A 136 -6.38 23.06 10.30
CA ARG A 136 -7.23 23.31 9.14
C ARG A 136 -6.67 24.40 8.23
N GLN A 137 -6.20 25.52 8.80
CA GLN A 137 -5.56 26.58 8.00
C GLN A 137 -4.32 26.10 7.26
N ARG A 138 -3.43 25.33 7.92
CA ARG A 138 -2.24 24.74 7.26
C ARG A 138 -2.63 23.77 6.14
N TYR A 139 -3.68 22.99 6.35
CA TYR A 139 -4.19 22.06 5.35
C TYR A 139 -4.74 22.80 4.13
N ASP A 140 -5.54 23.85 4.34
CA ASP A 140 -6.09 24.68 3.27
C ASP A 140 -4.98 25.37 2.46
N ASP A 141 -3.95 25.88 3.13
CA ASP A 141 -2.80 26.50 2.47
C ASP A 141 -1.98 25.49 1.63
N GLN A 142 -1.78 24.27 2.16
CA GLN A 142 -1.14 23.18 1.40
C GLN A 142 -1.95 22.79 0.16
N LEU A 143 -3.27 22.69 0.29
CA LEU A 143 -4.16 22.35 -0.82
C LEU A 143 -4.12 23.43 -1.91
N ARG A 144 -4.11 24.71 -1.52
CA ARG A 144 -3.96 25.84 -2.46
C ARG A 144 -2.62 25.81 -3.17
N GLN A 145 -1.52 25.53 -2.46
CA GLN A 145 -0.21 25.40 -3.08
C GLN A 145 -0.17 24.25 -4.09
N GLN A 146 -0.77 23.11 -3.75
CA GLN A 146 -0.84 21.96 -4.65
C GLN A 146 -1.67 22.27 -5.91
N GLN A 147 -2.80 22.97 -5.77
CA GLN A 147 -3.61 23.43 -6.89
C GLN A 147 -2.83 24.38 -7.80
N PHE A 148 -2.11 25.35 -7.23
CA PHE A 148 -1.28 26.27 -8.00
C PHE A 148 -0.18 25.54 -8.79
N LEU A 149 0.52 24.59 -8.17
CA LEU A 149 1.54 23.78 -8.85
C LEU A 149 0.96 22.92 -9.97
N ASN A 150 -0.23 22.33 -9.76
CA ASN A 150 -0.93 21.56 -10.78
C ASN A 150 -1.36 22.43 -11.96
N GLU A 151 -1.87 23.64 -11.70
CA GLU A 151 -2.26 24.58 -12.75
C GLU A 151 -1.04 25.07 -13.54
N GLU A 152 0.08 25.35 -12.87
CA GLU A 152 1.33 25.73 -13.53
C GLU A 152 1.90 24.60 -14.41
N ASN A 153 1.81 23.35 -13.94
CA ASN A 153 2.20 22.17 -14.71
C ASN A 153 1.30 21.96 -15.93
N LEU A 154 -0.01 22.15 -15.79
CA LEU A 154 -0.95 22.05 -16.90
C LEU A 154 -0.66 23.12 -17.96
N ARG A 155 -0.43 24.36 -17.55
CA ARG A 155 -0.04 25.46 -18.47
C ARG A 155 1.25 25.14 -19.23
N LYS A 156 2.28 24.61 -18.56
CA LYS A 156 3.52 24.18 -19.22
C LYS A 156 3.29 23.05 -20.23
N GLN A 157 2.39 22.11 -19.91
CA GLN A 157 2.02 21.04 -20.83
C GLN A 157 1.28 21.60 -22.06
N GLU A 158 0.30 22.47 -21.86
CA GLU A 158 -0.43 23.14 -22.95
C GLU A 158 0.51 23.93 -23.86
N GLU A 159 1.43 24.72 -23.28
CA GLU A 159 2.45 25.44 -24.06
C GLU A 159 3.36 24.49 -24.86
N SER A 160 3.73 23.34 -24.28
CA SER A 160 4.56 22.35 -24.98
C SER A 160 3.80 21.69 -26.15
N VAL A 161 2.51 21.42 -25.98
CA VAL A 161 1.66 20.85 -27.03
C VAL A 161 1.46 21.88 -28.14
N LEU A 162 1.14 23.13 -27.81
CA LEU A 162 1.01 24.21 -28.77
C LEU A 162 2.30 24.42 -29.59
N LYS A 163 3.47 24.35 -28.93
CA LYS A 163 4.78 24.41 -29.63
C LYS A 163 4.98 23.23 -30.58
N GLN A 164 4.59 22.01 -30.18
CA GLN A 164 4.67 20.83 -31.04
C GLN A 164 3.71 20.92 -32.24
N GLU A 165 2.48 21.40 -32.03
CA GLU A 165 1.51 21.60 -33.09
C GLU A 165 1.96 22.68 -34.08
N ALA A 166 2.51 23.79 -33.60
CA ALA A 166 3.09 24.84 -34.44
C ALA A 166 4.27 24.31 -35.27
N MET A 167 5.18 23.52 -34.67
CA MET A 167 6.26 22.88 -35.41
C MET A 167 5.73 21.93 -36.48
N ARG A 168 4.72 21.09 -36.16
CA ARG A 168 4.12 20.18 -37.16
C ARG A 168 3.46 20.93 -38.31
N LYS A 169 2.72 22.01 -38.02
CA LYS A 169 2.11 22.86 -39.05
C LYS A 169 3.18 23.49 -39.95
N ALA A 170 4.24 24.05 -39.36
CA ALA A 170 5.35 24.62 -40.11
C ALA A 170 6.07 23.59 -41.00
N THR A 171 6.26 22.36 -40.52
CA THR A 171 6.85 21.27 -41.33
C THR A 171 5.94 20.89 -42.51
N ILE A 172 4.63 20.79 -42.27
CA ILE A 172 3.66 20.46 -43.31
C ILE A 172 3.58 21.59 -44.36
N GLU A 173 3.53 22.85 -43.92
CA GLU A 173 3.56 24.01 -44.81
C GLU A 173 4.83 24.02 -45.67
N HIS A 174 5.99 23.76 -45.06
CA HIS A 174 7.25 23.68 -45.81
C HIS A 174 7.26 22.55 -46.84
N GLU A 175 6.73 21.37 -46.48
CA GLU A 175 6.62 20.24 -47.40
C GLU A 175 5.64 20.53 -48.55
N MET A 176 4.51 21.19 -48.25
CA MET A 176 3.52 21.60 -49.24
C MET A 176 4.09 22.65 -50.19
N ASP A 177 4.86 23.62 -49.71
CA ASP A 177 5.53 24.62 -50.54
C ASP A 177 6.57 23.98 -51.47
N LEU A 178 7.35 23.00 -50.96
CA LEU A 178 8.30 22.25 -51.78
C LEU A 178 7.60 21.42 -52.85
N ARG A 179 6.48 20.76 -52.50
CA ARG A 179 5.65 20.03 -53.47
C ARG A 179 5.08 20.97 -54.52
N HIS A 180 4.53 22.10 -54.10
CA HIS A 180 3.96 23.08 -55.03
C HIS A 180 5.02 23.64 -55.99
N LYS A 181 6.23 23.93 -55.50
CA LYS A 181 7.36 24.34 -56.34
C LYS A 181 7.76 23.25 -57.34
N ASN A 182 7.84 21.99 -56.92
CA ASN A 182 8.17 20.88 -57.82
C ASN A 182 7.09 20.64 -58.87
N ASP A 183 5.81 20.72 -58.49
CA ASP A 183 4.68 20.56 -59.39
C ASP A 183 4.63 21.72 -60.40
N LEU A 184 4.88 22.95 -59.96
CA LEU A 184 5.00 24.11 -60.86
C LEU A 184 6.12 23.93 -61.88
N LEU A 185 7.31 23.52 -61.45
CA LEU A 185 8.44 23.25 -62.35
C LEU A 185 8.13 22.14 -63.36
N ARG A 186 7.44 21.08 -62.91
CA ARG A 186 7.02 19.98 -63.77
C ARG A 186 5.97 20.43 -64.78
N VAL A 187 4.95 21.18 -64.36
CA VAL A 187 3.91 21.72 -65.24
C VAL A 187 4.52 22.70 -66.23
N GLU A 188 5.47 23.54 -65.81
CA GLU A 188 6.17 24.46 -66.70
C GLU A 188 7.01 23.71 -67.76
N ALA A 189 7.71 22.64 -67.36
CA ALA A 189 8.47 21.79 -68.28
C ALA A 189 7.55 21.05 -69.26
N GLU A 190 6.46 20.45 -68.76
CA GLU A 190 5.45 19.78 -69.58
C GLU A 190 4.75 20.77 -70.52
N ALA A 191 4.44 21.98 -70.08
CA ALA A 191 3.83 23.02 -70.92
C ALA A 191 4.78 23.50 -72.01
N LYS A 192 6.08 23.67 -71.71
CA LYS A 192 7.10 24.01 -72.72
C LYS A 192 7.27 22.90 -73.75
N ALA A 193 7.29 21.64 -73.32
CA ALA A 193 7.37 20.48 -74.21
C ALA A 193 6.09 20.36 -75.08
N ARG A 194 4.91 20.52 -74.49
CA ARG A 194 3.63 20.53 -75.21
C ARG A 194 3.56 21.68 -76.20
N ALA A 195 4.02 22.88 -75.85
CA ALA A 195 4.04 24.03 -76.76
C ALA A 195 4.96 23.79 -77.98
N GLN A 196 6.06 23.03 -77.84
CA GLN A 196 6.88 22.61 -78.98
C GLN A 196 6.16 21.59 -79.86
N VAL A 197 5.53 20.57 -79.25
CA VAL A 197 4.78 19.53 -79.97
C VAL A 197 3.53 20.09 -80.67
N GLU A 198 2.84 21.05 -80.05
CA GLU A 198 1.67 21.72 -80.64
C GLU A 198 2.06 22.65 -81.79
N ARG A 199 3.25 23.25 -81.77
CA ARG A 199 3.79 24.01 -82.92
C ARG A 199 4.07 23.10 -84.12
N GLU A 200 4.48 21.87 -83.87
CA GLU A 200 4.76 20.87 -84.91
C GLU A 200 3.48 20.21 -85.44
N ASN A 201 2.44 20.08 -84.61
CA ASN A 201 1.18 19.41 -84.96
C ASN A 201 -0.01 20.36 -85.22
N ALA A 202 0.22 21.67 -85.33
CA ALA A 202 -0.82 22.69 -85.44
C ALA A 202 -1.80 22.47 -86.62
N ASP A 203 -1.31 21.88 -87.70
CA ASP A 203 -2.10 21.68 -88.93
C ASP A 203 -3.03 20.46 -88.84
N LEU A 204 -2.65 19.41 -88.10
CA LEU A 204 -3.46 18.19 -87.91
C LEU A 204 -4.64 18.40 -86.92
N ILE A 205 -4.48 19.33 -85.97
CA ILE A 205 -5.44 19.55 -84.88
C ILE A 205 -6.62 20.42 -85.33
N ARG A 206 -6.41 21.37 -86.25
CA ARG A 206 -7.48 22.23 -86.77
C ARG A 206 -8.60 21.46 -87.47
N GLU A 207 -8.26 20.37 -88.15
CA GLU A 207 -9.24 19.53 -88.84
C GLU A 207 -10.07 18.68 -87.88
N GLN A 208 -9.46 18.14 -86.82
CA GLN A 208 -10.17 17.30 -85.83
C GLN A 208 -11.11 18.10 -84.90
N ILE A 209 -10.77 19.35 -84.58
CA ILE A 209 -11.60 20.21 -83.72
C ILE A 209 -12.95 20.54 -84.40
N ARG A 210 -12.97 20.71 -85.73
CA ARG A 210 -14.21 20.97 -86.48
C ARG A 210 -15.20 19.82 -86.40
N LEU A 211 -14.72 18.57 -86.39
CA LEU A 211 -15.58 17.38 -86.33
C LEU A 211 -16.11 17.12 -84.91
N LYS A 212 -15.27 17.26 -83.88
CA LYS A 212 -15.68 17.02 -82.47
C LYS A 212 -16.58 18.11 -81.88
N ALA A 213 -16.50 19.35 -82.38
CA ALA A 213 -17.35 20.45 -81.92
C ALA A 213 -18.83 20.30 -82.32
N ALA A 214 -19.14 19.47 -83.32
CA ALA A 214 -20.51 19.23 -83.78
C ALA A 214 -21.25 18.22 -82.87
N GLU A 215 -20.55 17.20 -82.36
CA GLU A 215 -21.16 16.11 -81.56
C GLU A 215 -21.40 16.52 -80.09
N HIS A 216 -20.52 17.32 -79.50
CA HIS A 216 -20.52 17.56 -78.05
C HIS A 216 -21.56 18.60 -77.57
N ARG A 217 -22.16 19.39 -78.47
CA ARG A 217 -23.16 20.41 -78.13
C ARG A 217 -24.56 19.85 -77.85
N GLN A 218 -24.88 18.67 -78.36
CA GLN A 218 -26.22 18.08 -78.20
C GLN A 218 -26.36 17.29 -76.89
N THR A 219 -25.30 16.61 -76.43
CA THR A 219 -25.36 15.68 -75.29
C THR A 219 -25.38 16.35 -73.91
N VAL A 220 -24.85 17.57 -73.78
CA VAL A 220 -24.70 18.24 -72.47
C VAL A 220 -25.96 19.01 -72.05
N LEU A 221 -26.84 19.36 -73.00
CA LEU A 221 -28.08 20.06 -72.69
C LEU A 221 -29.20 19.15 -72.17
N GLU A 222 -29.16 17.85 -72.49
CA GLU A 222 -30.17 16.89 -72.03
C GLU A 222 -29.89 16.42 -70.59
N SER A 223 -28.64 16.18 -70.21
CA SER A 223 -28.30 15.67 -68.87
C SER A 223 -28.52 16.67 -67.74
N ILE A 224 -28.44 17.97 -68.02
CA ILE A 224 -28.63 19.04 -67.03
C ILE A 224 -30.13 19.26 -66.74
N LYS A 225 -31.02 19.07 -67.72
CA LYS A 225 -32.48 19.22 -67.51
C LYS A 225 -33.07 18.09 -66.65
N THR A 226 -32.56 16.86 -66.77
CA THR A 226 -33.10 15.70 -66.06
C THR A 226 -32.67 15.65 -64.60
N ALA A 227 -31.44 16.07 -64.28
CA ALA A 227 -30.94 16.07 -62.90
C ALA A 227 -31.58 17.18 -62.04
N GLY A 228 -31.92 18.33 -62.63
CA GLY A 228 -32.54 19.46 -61.91
C GLY A 228 -34.01 19.24 -61.52
N ALA A 229 -34.77 18.46 -62.31
CA ALA A 229 -36.18 18.20 -62.05
C ALA A 229 -36.40 17.23 -60.87
N VAL A 230 -35.57 16.19 -60.76
CA VAL A 230 -35.73 15.13 -59.75
C VAL A 230 -35.38 15.61 -58.33
N PHE A 231 -34.42 16.53 -58.19
CA PHE A 231 -34.07 17.12 -56.89
C PHE A 231 -35.09 18.18 -56.41
N GLY A 232 -35.68 18.94 -57.33
CA GLY A 232 -36.59 20.04 -56.99
C GLY A 232 -37.99 19.58 -56.53
N GLU A 233 -38.54 18.55 -57.15
CA GLU A 233 -39.87 18.02 -56.79
C GLU A 233 -39.86 17.17 -55.52
N GLY A 234 -38.81 16.35 -55.31
CA GLY A 234 -38.68 15.53 -54.11
C GLY A 234 -38.49 16.34 -52.82
N PHE A 235 -37.80 17.48 -52.90
CA PHE A 235 -37.54 18.33 -51.73
C PHE A 235 -38.75 19.20 -51.35
N LYS A 236 -39.50 19.72 -52.34
CA LYS A 236 -40.73 20.50 -52.08
C LYS A 236 -41.83 19.65 -51.44
N ALA A 237 -42.02 18.41 -51.89
CA ALA A 237 -43.00 17.48 -51.31
C ALA A 237 -42.63 17.02 -49.88
N PHE A 238 -41.35 17.03 -49.53
CA PHE A 238 -40.86 16.68 -48.19
C PHE A 238 -41.03 17.83 -47.18
N VAL A 239 -40.88 19.08 -47.64
CA VAL A 239 -41.00 20.28 -46.77
C VAL A 239 -42.46 20.69 -46.55
N SER A 240 -43.38 20.38 -47.48
CA SER A 240 -44.80 20.74 -47.34
C SER A 240 -45.63 19.81 -46.45
N ASP A 241 -45.10 18.63 -46.12
CA ASP A 241 -45.83 17.56 -45.44
C ASP A 241 -45.39 17.45 -43.97
N TRP A 242 -46.07 18.20 -43.10
CA TRP A 242 -45.71 18.33 -41.68
C TRP A 242 -45.68 16.99 -40.94
N ASP A 243 -46.50 16.02 -41.33
CA ASP A 243 -46.51 14.68 -40.74
C ASP A 243 -45.26 13.85 -41.11
N LYS A 244 -44.75 14.00 -42.34
CA LYS A 244 -43.50 13.34 -42.76
C LYS A 244 -42.26 14.00 -42.16
N LEU A 245 -42.30 15.32 -42.02
CA LEU A 245 -41.19 16.09 -41.44
C LEU A 245 -41.09 15.84 -39.93
N THR A 246 -42.22 15.79 -39.21
CA THR A 246 -42.25 15.43 -37.79
C THR A 246 -41.80 13.98 -37.57
N ALA A 247 -42.25 13.03 -38.39
CA ALA A 247 -41.83 11.63 -38.30
C ALA A 247 -40.33 11.45 -38.56
N THR A 248 -39.74 12.18 -39.50
CA THR A 248 -38.30 12.12 -39.79
C THR A 248 -37.46 12.81 -38.71
N VAL A 249 -37.90 13.95 -38.17
CA VAL A 249 -37.24 14.61 -37.04
C VAL A 249 -37.34 13.73 -35.79
N ALA A 250 -38.50 13.15 -35.50
CA ALA A 250 -38.68 12.20 -34.39
C ALA A 250 -37.84 10.93 -34.58
N GLY A 251 -37.73 10.43 -35.81
CA GLY A 251 -36.87 9.29 -36.16
C GLY A 251 -35.40 9.60 -35.91
N LEU A 252 -34.91 10.76 -36.36
CA LEU A 252 -33.52 11.19 -36.17
C LEU A 252 -33.19 11.47 -34.70
N THR A 253 -34.12 12.06 -33.94
CA THR A 253 -33.91 12.30 -32.49
C THR A 253 -33.92 11.00 -31.71
N LEU A 254 -34.83 10.05 -32.01
CA LEU A 254 -34.82 8.71 -31.41
C LEU A 254 -33.53 7.95 -31.76
N LEU A 255 -33.03 8.07 -32.99
CA LEU A 255 -31.75 7.48 -33.38
C LEU A 255 -30.59 8.11 -32.61
N ALA A 256 -30.57 9.44 -32.48
CA ALA A 256 -29.55 10.16 -31.72
C ALA A 256 -29.58 9.80 -30.23
N VAL A 257 -30.77 9.74 -29.61
CA VAL A 257 -30.96 9.31 -28.22
C VAL A 257 -30.58 7.84 -28.05
N GLY A 258 -30.94 6.98 -29.01
CA GLY A 258 -30.56 5.56 -29.02
C GLY A 258 -29.04 5.37 -29.08
N VAL A 259 -28.35 6.09 -29.96
CA VAL A 259 -26.88 6.05 -30.08
C VAL A 259 -26.21 6.62 -28.82
N TYR A 260 -26.71 7.74 -28.28
CA TYR A 260 -26.14 8.36 -27.09
C TYR A 260 -26.32 7.49 -25.84
N SER A 261 -27.52 6.94 -25.62
CA SER A 261 -27.82 6.03 -24.51
C SER A 261 -27.03 4.73 -24.63
N ALA A 262 -26.95 4.13 -25.83
CA ALA A 262 -26.15 2.93 -26.06
C ALA A 262 -24.66 3.18 -25.81
N ARG A 263 -24.11 4.33 -26.23
CA ARG A 263 -22.70 4.69 -26.00
C ARG A 263 -22.39 4.88 -24.51
N ASN A 264 -23.26 5.53 -23.75
CA ASN A 264 -23.05 5.69 -22.32
C ASN A 264 -23.25 4.38 -21.55
N ALA A 265 -24.27 3.59 -21.92
CA ALA A 265 -24.52 2.28 -21.32
C ALA A 265 -23.36 1.30 -21.56
N THR A 266 -22.82 1.26 -22.78
CA THR A 266 -21.65 0.43 -23.12
C THR A 266 -20.39 0.88 -22.39
N ALA A 267 -20.18 2.19 -22.19
CA ALA A 267 -19.05 2.70 -21.42
C ALA A 267 -19.13 2.30 -19.93
N VAL A 268 -20.31 2.41 -19.31
CA VAL A 268 -20.51 2.02 -17.90
C VAL A 268 -20.43 0.51 -17.72
N ALA A 269 -21.08 -0.26 -18.61
CA ALA A 269 -21.01 -1.73 -18.59
C ALA A 269 -19.57 -2.22 -18.83
N GLY A 270 -18.83 -1.58 -19.74
CA GLY A 270 -17.42 -1.87 -20.00
C GLY A 270 -16.54 -1.70 -18.76
N ARG A 271 -16.67 -0.56 -18.06
CA ARG A 271 -15.92 -0.31 -16.80
C ARG A 271 -16.28 -1.31 -15.70
N TYR A 272 -17.56 -1.70 -15.59
CA TYR A 272 -17.99 -2.69 -14.60
C TYR A 272 -17.44 -4.09 -14.90
N ILE A 273 -17.44 -4.49 -16.17
CA ILE A 273 -16.88 -5.77 -16.62
C ILE A 273 -15.36 -5.78 -16.45
N GLU A 274 -14.68 -4.68 -16.79
CA GLU A 274 -13.24 -4.53 -16.62
C GLU A 274 -12.83 -4.55 -15.14
N ALA A 275 -13.60 -3.92 -14.24
CA ALA A 275 -13.29 -3.96 -12.81
C ALA A 275 -13.41 -5.38 -12.21
N ARG A 276 -14.27 -6.24 -12.78
CA ARG A 276 -14.55 -7.58 -12.25
C ARG A 276 -13.78 -8.70 -12.96
N LEU A 277 -13.44 -8.52 -14.24
CA LEU A 277 -12.76 -9.51 -15.08
C LEU A 277 -11.39 -9.04 -15.59
N GLY A 278 -11.06 -7.76 -15.45
CA GLY A 278 -9.77 -7.20 -15.82
C GLY A 278 -8.67 -7.56 -14.82
N LYS A 279 -7.43 -7.49 -15.29
CA LYS A 279 -6.24 -7.70 -14.45
C LYS A 279 -6.07 -6.53 -13.47
N PRO A 280 -5.91 -6.78 -12.16
CA PRO A 280 -5.61 -5.72 -11.20
C PRO A 280 -4.27 -5.03 -11.50
N SER A 281 -4.12 -3.77 -11.12
CA SER A 281 -2.91 -2.97 -11.38
C SER A 281 -1.63 -3.53 -10.74
N LEU A 282 -1.75 -4.21 -9.59
CA LEU A 282 -0.63 -4.84 -8.87
C LEU A 282 -0.22 -6.20 -9.46
N VAL A 283 -1.02 -6.79 -10.35
CA VAL A 283 -0.72 -8.10 -10.95
C VAL A 283 0.06 -7.89 -12.24
N ARG A 284 1.35 -8.24 -12.21
CA ARG A 284 2.26 -8.15 -13.38
C ARG A 284 1.96 -9.24 -14.41
N GLU A 285 1.73 -10.46 -13.95
CA GLU A 285 1.54 -11.64 -14.81
C GLU A 285 0.43 -12.54 -14.25
N THR A 286 -0.40 -13.12 -15.12
CA THR A 286 -1.43 -14.08 -14.71
C THR A 286 -1.72 -15.12 -15.79
N SER A 287 -2.15 -16.32 -15.38
CA SER A 287 -2.73 -17.31 -16.29
C SER A 287 -4.18 -17.06 -16.67
N ARG A 288 -4.86 -16.12 -16.01
CA ARG A 288 -6.28 -15.85 -16.29
C ARG A 288 -6.38 -15.12 -17.62
N LEU A 289 -7.15 -15.71 -18.53
CA LEU A 289 -7.45 -15.12 -19.82
C LEU A 289 -8.24 -13.84 -19.61
N THR A 290 -7.63 -12.70 -19.98
CA THR A 290 -8.36 -11.43 -20.01
C THR A 290 -9.30 -11.45 -21.21
N VAL A 291 -10.49 -10.87 -21.11
CA VAL A 291 -11.49 -10.83 -22.21
C VAL A 291 -10.87 -10.29 -23.52
N THR A 292 -10.00 -9.28 -23.41
CA THR A 292 -9.25 -8.71 -24.54
C THR A 292 -8.22 -9.67 -25.15
N GLU A 293 -7.59 -10.55 -24.36
CA GLU A 293 -6.67 -11.57 -24.87
C GLU A 293 -7.40 -12.75 -25.52
N ALA A 294 -8.54 -13.15 -24.96
CA ALA A 294 -9.37 -14.19 -25.54
C ALA A 294 -9.88 -13.81 -26.95
N ILE A 295 -10.20 -12.53 -27.17
CA ILE A 295 -10.60 -12.00 -28.48
C ILE A 295 -9.41 -11.92 -29.46
N LYS A 296 -8.22 -11.51 -28.99
CA LYS A 296 -7.03 -11.39 -29.84
C LYS A 296 -6.41 -12.74 -30.23
N HIS A 297 -6.57 -13.77 -29.41
CA HIS A 297 -5.93 -15.08 -29.62
C HIS A 297 -6.87 -16.27 -29.36
N PRO A 298 -7.88 -16.51 -30.22
CA PRO A 298 -8.85 -17.59 -30.03
C PRO A 298 -8.23 -19.00 -30.07
N VAL A 299 -7.10 -19.19 -30.76
CA VAL A 299 -6.47 -20.51 -30.96
C VAL A 299 -5.51 -20.91 -29.82
N LYS A 300 -5.02 -19.96 -29.02
CA LYS A 300 -4.16 -20.24 -27.84
C LYS A 300 -4.94 -20.70 -26.60
N VAL A 301 -6.27 -20.77 -26.67
CA VAL A 301 -7.18 -21.14 -25.58
C VAL A 301 -7.20 -22.66 -25.32
N LYS A 302 -6.24 -23.43 -25.87
CA LYS A 302 -6.10 -24.85 -25.54
C LYS A 302 -5.68 -25.00 -24.07
N LEU A 303 -6.58 -25.58 -23.30
CA LEU A 303 -6.44 -25.98 -21.90
C LEU A 303 -5.04 -26.56 -21.66
N SER A 304 -4.19 -25.85 -20.90
CA SER A 304 -2.86 -26.35 -20.53
C SER A 304 -3.01 -27.70 -19.85
N ARG A 305 -2.40 -28.74 -20.43
CA ARG A 305 -2.34 -30.06 -19.80
C ARG A 305 -1.56 -29.93 -18.48
N PRO A 306 -1.94 -30.67 -17.43
CA PRO A 306 -1.14 -30.73 -16.21
C PRO A 306 0.25 -31.25 -16.58
N GLN A 307 1.26 -30.40 -16.42
CA GLN A 307 2.68 -30.75 -16.54
C GLN A 307 3.17 -31.19 -15.16
N ASP A 308 4.29 -31.90 -15.13
CA ASP A 308 4.97 -32.24 -13.88
C ASP A 308 5.43 -30.95 -13.16
N ALA A 309 5.23 -30.90 -11.83
CA ALA A 309 5.54 -29.74 -11.00
C ALA A 309 7.04 -29.41 -11.00
N LEU A 310 7.88 -30.41 -11.24
CA LEU A 310 9.33 -30.31 -11.19
C LEU A 310 9.98 -30.27 -12.57
N GLU A 311 9.19 -30.30 -13.65
CA GLU A 311 9.75 -30.29 -15.01
C GLU A 311 10.55 -29.01 -15.29
N GLY A 312 11.87 -29.18 -15.46
CA GLY A 312 12.81 -28.09 -15.69
C GLY A 312 13.22 -27.31 -14.44
N VAL A 313 12.84 -27.77 -13.24
CA VAL A 313 13.27 -27.21 -11.95
C VAL A 313 14.26 -28.21 -11.33
N VAL A 314 15.49 -27.76 -11.08
CA VAL A 314 16.55 -28.58 -10.49
C VAL A 314 16.82 -28.07 -9.08
N LEU A 315 16.59 -28.92 -8.09
CA LEU A 315 16.78 -28.64 -6.66
C LEU A 315 17.60 -29.77 -6.01
N SER A 316 18.01 -29.58 -4.76
CA SER A 316 18.62 -30.63 -3.96
C SER A 316 17.61 -31.74 -3.67
N ALA A 317 18.06 -32.98 -3.49
CA ALA A 317 17.17 -34.13 -3.32
C ALA A 317 16.16 -33.94 -2.16
N ALA A 318 16.63 -33.46 -1.01
CA ALA A 318 15.78 -33.20 0.15
C ALA A 318 14.75 -32.09 -0.10
N LEU A 319 15.12 -31.04 -0.84
CA LEU A 319 14.21 -29.96 -1.19
C LEU A 319 13.21 -30.42 -2.24
N GLU A 320 13.66 -31.21 -3.22
CA GLU A 320 12.83 -31.76 -4.29
C GLU A 320 11.71 -32.65 -3.72
N GLU A 321 12.01 -33.50 -2.73
CA GLU A 321 11.02 -34.31 -2.02
C GLU A 321 9.98 -33.45 -1.31
N ARG A 322 10.42 -32.51 -0.45
CA ARG A 322 9.51 -31.62 0.29
C ARG A 322 8.61 -30.81 -0.65
N VAL A 323 9.18 -30.31 -1.72
CA VAL A 323 8.47 -29.52 -2.72
C VAL A 323 7.44 -30.38 -3.49
N ARG A 324 7.78 -31.63 -3.78
CA ARG A 324 6.87 -32.60 -4.40
C ARG A 324 5.68 -32.90 -3.49
N ASP A 325 5.92 -33.09 -2.19
CA ASP A 325 4.85 -33.31 -1.21
C ASP A 325 3.90 -32.12 -1.14
N ILE A 326 4.43 -30.90 -1.12
CA ILE A 326 3.63 -29.67 -1.19
C ILE A 326 2.79 -29.64 -2.48
N ALA A 327 3.36 -30.01 -3.62
CA ALA A 327 2.64 -30.03 -4.89
C ALA A 327 1.51 -31.08 -4.92
N ILE A 328 1.74 -32.26 -4.34
CA ILE A 328 0.74 -33.31 -4.20
C ILE A 328 -0.36 -32.86 -3.22
N ALA A 329 0.01 -32.34 -2.05
CA ALA A 329 -0.92 -31.84 -1.04
C ALA A 329 -1.80 -30.71 -1.60
N THR A 330 -1.22 -29.78 -2.35
CA THR A 330 -1.96 -28.67 -2.99
C THR A 330 -2.97 -29.19 -4.00
N ARG A 331 -2.56 -30.14 -4.85
CA ARG A 331 -3.44 -30.78 -5.83
C ARG A 331 -4.60 -31.53 -5.17
N ASN A 332 -4.31 -32.29 -4.11
CA ASN A 332 -5.32 -33.01 -3.34
C ASN A 332 -6.29 -32.06 -2.63
N THR A 333 -5.76 -30.98 -2.03
CA THR A 333 -6.56 -29.92 -1.39
C THR A 333 -7.54 -29.32 -2.38
N ARG A 334 -7.09 -29.01 -3.60
CA ARG A 334 -7.96 -28.50 -4.66
C ARG A 334 -9.05 -29.50 -5.05
N GLN A 335 -8.70 -30.78 -5.22
CA GLN A 335 -9.67 -31.83 -5.58
C GLN A 335 -10.74 -32.00 -4.49
N ASN A 336 -10.32 -31.95 -3.22
CA ASN A 336 -11.18 -32.11 -2.06
C ASN A 336 -11.87 -30.81 -1.60
N ARG A 337 -11.61 -29.68 -2.29
CA ARG A 337 -12.09 -28.33 -1.91
C ARG A 337 -11.73 -27.94 -0.47
N GLY A 338 -10.57 -28.39 0.00
CA GLY A 338 -10.02 -28.04 1.31
C GLY A 338 -9.46 -26.61 1.36
N LEU A 339 -8.94 -26.25 2.53
CA LEU A 339 -8.27 -24.96 2.75
C LEU A 339 -6.82 -25.04 2.27
N TYR A 340 -6.38 -24.06 1.49
CA TYR A 340 -5.00 -24.00 1.03
C TYR A 340 -4.06 -23.59 2.16
N ARG A 341 -2.82 -24.10 2.08
CA ARG A 341 -1.74 -23.72 2.98
C ARG A 341 -0.92 -22.59 2.36
N ASN A 342 -0.55 -21.60 3.15
CA ASN A 342 0.30 -20.50 2.74
C ASN A 342 1.78 -20.89 2.86
N ILE A 343 2.56 -20.57 1.84
CA ILE A 343 3.96 -20.99 1.72
C ILE A 343 4.86 -19.76 1.70
N LEU A 344 5.91 -19.75 2.53
CA LEU A 344 7.02 -18.81 2.43
C LEU A 344 8.24 -19.49 1.79
N MET A 345 8.68 -18.93 0.67
CA MET A 345 9.90 -19.32 -0.02
C MET A 345 10.98 -18.29 0.25
N TYR A 346 12.12 -18.69 0.81
CA TYR A 346 13.21 -17.77 1.08
C TYR A 346 14.55 -18.24 0.51
N GLY A 347 15.49 -17.32 0.35
CA GLY A 347 16.86 -17.61 -0.07
C GLY A 347 17.40 -16.58 -1.08
N PRO A 348 18.61 -16.77 -1.62
CA PRO A 348 19.22 -15.81 -2.56
C PRO A 348 18.40 -15.61 -3.84
N PRO A 349 18.53 -14.45 -4.52
CA PRO A 349 17.87 -14.22 -5.80
C PRO A 349 18.38 -15.18 -6.87
N GLY A 350 17.52 -15.55 -7.82
CA GLY A 350 17.93 -16.41 -8.95
C GLY A 350 18.00 -17.91 -8.65
N THR A 351 17.48 -18.37 -7.51
CA THR A 351 17.37 -19.80 -7.15
C THR A 351 16.09 -20.48 -7.65
N GLY A 352 15.25 -19.77 -8.41
CA GLY A 352 14.09 -20.37 -9.08
C GLY A 352 12.77 -20.34 -8.32
N LYS A 353 12.65 -19.57 -7.22
CA LYS A 353 11.41 -19.38 -6.44
C LYS A 353 10.18 -19.07 -7.31
N THR A 354 10.28 -18.04 -8.15
CA THR A 354 9.20 -17.63 -9.07
C THR A 354 8.86 -18.71 -10.10
N LEU A 355 9.87 -19.45 -10.61
CA LEU A 355 9.66 -20.53 -11.56
C LEU A 355 8.90 -21.70 -10.91
N PHE A 356 9.29 -22.05 -9.69
CA PHE A 356 8.64 -23.11 -8.93
C PHE A 356 7.18 -22.77 -8.64
N ALA A 357 6.87 -21.54 -8.19
CA ALA A 357 5.48 -21.12 -7.94
C ALA A 357 4.58 -21.23 -9.18
N LYS A 358 5.09 -20.84 -10.36
CA LYS A 358 4.36 -21.02 -11.64
C LYS A 358 4.08 -22.49 -11.93
N LYS A 359 5.07 -23.35 -11.73
CA LYS A 359 4.94 -24.79 -11.99
C LYS A 359 4.01 -25.47 -10.98
N LEU A 360 4.06 -25.06 -9.71
CA LEU A 360 3.15 -25.50 -8.67
C LEU A 360 1.68 -25.20 -9.02
N ALA A 361 1.40 -23.99 -9.50
CA ALA A 361 0.06 -23.63 -9.97
C ALA A 361 -0.39 -24.48 -11.16
N LEU A 362 0.48 -24.66 -12.16
CA LEU A 362 0.18 -25.47 -13.35
C LEU A 362 -0.06 -26.95 -13.02
N HIS A 363 0.78 -27.55 -12.17
CA HIS A 363 0.63 -28.94 -11.73
C HIS A 363 -0.64 -29.14 -10.90
N SER A 364 -0.94 -28.20 -10.00
CA SER A 364 -2.17 -28.22 -9.21
C SER A 364 -3.40 -27.87 -10.06
N GLY A 365 -3.21 -27.34 -11.27
CA GLY A 365 -4.25 -26.87 -12.20
C GLY A 365 -5.00 -25.62 -11.70
N MET A 366 -4.37 -24.86 -10.81
CA MET A 366 -4.82 -23.57 -10.32
C MET A 366 -4.45 -22.47 -11.33
N ASP A 367 -5.15 -21.34 -11.28
CA ASP A 367 -4.67 -20.14 -11.93
C ASP A 367 -3.48 -19.57 -11.14
N TYR A 368 -2.60 -18.79 -11.76
CA TYR A 368 -1.56 -18.05 -11.04
C TYR A 368 -1.68 -16.54 -11.27
N ALA A 369 -1.24 -15.77 -10.29
CA ALA A 369 -1.04 -14.33 -10.39
C ALA A 369 0.25 -13.95 -9.68
N ILE A 370 1.05 -13.10 -10.32
CA ILE A 370 2.34 -12.64 -9.81
C ILE A 370 2.25 -11.15 -9.51
N MET A 371 2.53 -10.81 -8.25
CA MET A 371 2.68 -9.46 -7.75
C MET A 371 4.12 -9.28 -7.25
N THR A 372 4.67 -8.09 -7.38
CA THR A 372 5.98 -7.74 -6.79
C THR A 372 5.74 -6.78 -5.62
N GLY A 373 6.30 -7.07 -4.45
CA GLY A 373 6.15 -6.25 -3.25
C GLY A 373 6.66 -4.83 -3.42
N GLY A 374 7.69 -4.63 -4.24
CA GLY A 374 8.20 -3.31 -4.62
C GLY A 374 7.20 -2.43 -5.38
N ASP A 375 6.17 -3.00 -6.01
CA ASP A 375 5.13 -2.22 -6.71
C ASP A 375 4.08 -1.63 -5.75
N VAL A 376 4.06 -2.09 -4.49
CA VAL A 376 3.08 -1.63 -3.50
C VAL A 376 3.42 -0.24 -2.99
N ALA A 377 4.71 0.05 -2.74
CA ALA A 377 5.13 1.33 -2.18
C ALA A 377 4.84 2.55 -3.09
N PRO A 378 5.06 2.51 -4.42
CA PRO A 378 4.74 3.62 -5.32
C PRO A 378 3.25 3.97 -5.42
N MET A 379 2.34 3.08 -4.97
CA MET A 379 0.90 3.32 -5.07
C MET A 379 0.38 4.35 -4.05
N GLY A 380 1.14 4.65 -2.98
CA GLY A 380 0.70 5.58 -1.93
C GLY A 380 -0.67 5.21 -1.37
N HIS A 381 -1.58 6.18 -1.31
CA HIS A 381 -2.96 5.99 -0.81
C HIS A 381 -3.76 4.92 -1.57
N ASP A 382 -3.49 4.74 -2.87
CA ASP A 382 -4.21 3.77 -3.70
C ASP A 382 -3.80 2.33 -3.43
N GLY A 383 -2.69 2.11 -2.71
CA GLY A 383 -2.16 0.79 -2.38
C GLY A 383 -3.18 -0.08 -1.65
N VAL A 384 -3.93 0.49 -0.70
CA VAL A 384 -4.98 -0.21 0.05
C VAL A 384 -6.07 -0.73 -0.89
N THR A 385 -6.58 0.14 -1.75
CA THR A 385 -7.67 -0.19 -2.67
C THR A 385 -7.20 -1.19 -3.73
N ALA A 386 -5.98 -1.04 -4.22
CA ALA A 386 -5.38 -1.98 -5.15
C ALA A 386 -5.21 -3.37 -4.51
N MET A 387 -4.79 -3.44 -3.25
CA MET A 387 -4.66 -4.69 -2.51
C MET A 387 -6.01 -5.40 -2.35
N HIS A 388 -7.06 -4.67 -1.96
CA HIS A 388 -8.43 -5.21 -1.89
C HIS A 388 -8.90 -5.76 -3.24
N LYS A 389 -8.68 -5.01 -4.34
CA LYS A 389 -9.02 -5.45 -5.70
C LYS A 389 -8.32 -6.75 -6.08
N VAL A 390 -7.06 -6.95 -5.71
CA VAL A 390 -6.31 -8.20 -6.00
C VAL A 390 -6.98 -9.40 -5.31
N PHE A 391 -7.30 -9.28 -4.02
CA PHE A 391 -7.93 -10.38 -3.26
C PHE A 391 -9.37 -10.64 -3.70
N ASP A 392 -10.15 -9.60 -3.98
CA ASP A 392 -11.51 -9.76 -4.49
C ASP A 392 -11.49 -10.43 -5.87
N TRP A 393 -10.58 -10.01 -6.74
CA TRP A 393 -10.34 -10.65 -8.02
C TRP A 393 -9.87 -12.11 -7.87
N ALA A 394 -8.99 -12.41 -6.90
CA ALA A 394 -8.55 -13.77 -6.59
C ALA A 394 -9.71 -14.68 -6.22
N ASN A 395 -10.63 -14.19 -5.39
CA ASN A 395 -11.81 -14.92 -4.94
C ASN A 395 -12.80 -15.23 -6.08
N THR A 396 -12.76 -14.49 -7.19
CA THR A 396 -13.60 -14.79 -8.37
C THR A 396 -13.12 -15.99 -9.19
N SER A 397 -11.89 -16.49 -8.97
CA SER A 397 -11.40 -17.64 -9.73
C SER A 397 -12.18 -18.92 -9.39
N ARG A 398 -12.60 -19.63 -10.45
CA ARG A 398 -13.29 -20.93 -10.33
C ARG A 398 -12.32 -22.09 -10.09
N ARG A 399 -11.07 -21.97 -10.55
CA ARG A 399 -10.07 -23.05 -10.48
C ARG A 399 -9.24 -23.01 -9.19
N GLY A 400 -9.41 -21.95 -8.39
CA GLY A 400 -8.49 -21.56 -7.33
C GLY A 400 -7.33 -20.75 -7.90
N LEU A 401 -6.85 -19.75 -7.18
CA LEU A 401 -5.74 -18.88 -7.60
C LEU A 401 -4.53 -19.04 -6.68
N LEU A 402 -3.35 -19.29 -7.22
CA LEU A 402 -2.08 -19.14 -6.53
C LEU A 402 -1.61 -17.69 -6.69
N LEU A 403 -1.65 -16.92 -5.61
CA LEU A 403 -1.12 -15.56 -5.55
C LEU A 403 0.34 -15.60 -5.09
N PHE A 404 1.24 -15.37 -6.03
CA PHE A 404 2.68 -15.29 -5.77
C PHE A 404 3.09 -13.83 -5.55
N VAL A 405 3.69 -13.55 -4.41
CA VAL A 405 4.20 -12.22 -4.03
C VAL A 405 5.72 -12.28 -3.99
N ASP A 406 6.36 -11.77 -5.04
CA ASP A 406 7.82 -11.65 -5.11
C ASP A 406 8.31 -10.46 -4.29
N GLU A 407 9.53 -10.52 -3.75
CA GLU A 407 10.10 -9.44 -2.90
C GLU A 407 9.13 -8.97 -1.82
N ALA A 408 8.48 -9.92 -1.14
CA ALA A 408 7.46 -9.61 -0.15
C ALA A 408 8.03 -8.81 1.03
N ASP A 409 9.33 -8.96 1.31
CA ASP A 409 10.12 -8.15 2.24
C ASP A 409 10.20 -6.66 1.87
N ALA A 410 9.73 -6.21 0.70
CA ALA A 410 9.65 -4.80 0.38
C ALA A 410 8.52 -4.05 1.13
N PHE A 411 7.40 -4.72 1.43
CA PHE A 411 6.25 -4.12 2.14
C PHE A 411 5.88 -4.82 3.45
N LEU A 412 6.43 -6.02 3.72
CA LEU A 412 6.14 -6.83 4.91
C LEU A 412 7.17 -6.68 6.04
N ARG A 413 7.99 -5.62 6.04
CA ARG A 413 9.03 -5.39 7.05
C ARG A 413 8.47 -5.06 8.43
N LYS A 414 9.24 -5.40 9.49
CA LYS A 414 8.94 -5.05 10.88
C LYS A 414 8.64 -3.56 11.07
N ARG A 415 7.52 -3.27 11.74
CA ARG A 415 6.97 -1.92 11.97
C ARG A 415 7.89 -0.98 12.76
N ALA A 416 8.81 -1.54 13.55
CA ALA A 416 9.62 -0.82 14.53
C ALA A 416 10.93 -0.23 13.99
N THR A 417 11.45 -0.75 12.87
CA THR A 417 12.87 -0.53 12.51
C THR A 417 13.07 0.51 11.39
N GLU A 418 12.04 0.87 10.62
CA GLU A 418 12.16 1.83 9.50
C GLU A 418 11.04 2.88 9.51
N LYS A 419 11.35 4.07 8.95
CA LYS A 419 10.37 5.12 8.59
C LYS A 419 9.48 4.64 7.43
N ILE A 420 8.67 3.62 7.69
CA ILE A 420 7.66 3.14 6.75
C ILE A 420 6.59 4.22 6.62
N SER A 421 6.26 4.62 5.38
CA SER A 421 5.15 5.54 5.10
C SER A 421 3.86 5.04 5.72
N GLU A 422 3.02 5.94 6.21
CA GLU A 422 1.70 5.62 6.75
C GLU A 422 0.85 4.83 5.74
N ASP A 423 0.93 5.19 4.45
CA ASP A 423 0.25 4.51 3.35
C ASP A 423 0.67 3.04 3.19
N LEU A 424 1.97 2.76 3.37
CA LEU A 424 2.51 1.41 3.27
C LEU A 424 2.08 0.57 4.48
N ARG A 425 2.00 1.18 5.67
CA ARG A 425 1.43 0.54 6.87
C ARG A 425 -0.05 0.24 6.70
N ALA A 426 -0.83 1.16 6.13
CA ALA A 426 -2.23 0.94 5.84
C ALA A 426 -2.42 -0.22 4.85
N THR A 427 -1.60 -0.27 3.80
CA THR A 427 -1.63 -1.35 2.79
C THR A 427 -1.21 -2.70 3.38
N LEU A 428 -0.20 -2.72 4.26
CA LEU A 428 0.19 -3.90 5.03
C LEU A 428 -0.97 -4.41 5.90
N ASN A 429 -1.64 -3.52 6.63
CA ASN A 429 -2.79 -3.89 7.45
C ASN A 429 -3.95 -4.45 6.59
N ALA A 430 -4.19 -3.89 5.41
CA ALA A 430 -5.17 -4.41 4.46
C ALA A 430 -4.80 -5.81 3.95
N PHE A 431 -3.51 -6.05 3.67
CA PHE A 431 -3.00 -7.37 3.30
C PHE A 431 -3.17 -8.38 4.44
N LEU A 432 -2.82 -8.00 5.68
CA LEU A 432 -3.05 -8.82 6.87
C LEU A 432 -4.56 -9.09 7.05
N TYR A 433 -5.42 -8.10 6.93
CA TYR A 433 -6.86 -8.33 7.06
C TYR A 433 -7.38 -9.42 6.09
N ARG A 434 -6.89 -9.43 4.84
CA ARG A 434 -7.29 -10.43 3.82
C ARG A 434 -6.64 -11.80 3.96
N THR A 435 -5.55 -11.90 4.71
CA THR A 435 -4.79 -13.15 4.94
C THR A 435 -4.99 -13.69 6.36
N GLY A 436 -6.00 -13.23 7.08
CA GLY A 436 -6.28 -13.63 8.46
C GLY A 436 -6.84 -15.04 8.58
N GLU A 437 -7.51 -15.52 7.54
CA GLU A 437 -8.11 -16.85 7.50
C GLU A 437 -7.59 -17.62 6.29
N GLN A 438 -7.46 -18.93 6.45
CA GLN A 438 -7.13 -19.80 5.33
C GLN A 438 -8.28 -19.82 4.32
N SER A 439 -7.95 -19.72 3.03
CA SER A 439 -8.94 -19.64 1.96
C SER A 439 -9.00 -20.96 1.18
N ASN A 440 -10.20 -21.36 0.77
CA ASN A 440 -10.39 -22.42 -0.23
C ASN A 440 -10.39 -21.88 -1.67
N LYS A 441 -10.26 -20.55 -1.86
CA LYS A 441 -10.26 -19.88 -3.16
C LYS A 441 -8.88 -19.51 -3.65
N PHE A 442 -7.99 -19.15 -2.75
CA PHE A 442 -6.63 -18.77 -3.13
C PHE A 442 -5.59 -19.38 -2.18
N MET A 443 -4.41 -19.63 -2.74
CA MET A 443 -3.20 -20.00 -2.01
C MET A 443 -2.24 -18.83 -2.06
N LEU A 444 -1.69 -18.42 -0.93
CA LEU A 444 -0.66 -17.40 -0.87
C LEU A 444 0.74 -18.04 -0.91
N VAL A 445 1.59 -17.56 -1.82
CA VAL A 445 3.00 -17.92 -1.86
C VAL A 445 3.83 -16.65 -1.78
N LEU A 446 4.59 -16.49 -0.70
CA LEU A 446 5.47 -15.35 -0.47
C LEU A 446 6.90 -15.71 -0.83
N ALA A 447 7.61 -14.83 -1.54
CA ALA A 447 9.04 -14.96 -1.75
C ALA A 447 9.80 -13.79 -1.10
N SER A 448 10.87 -14.09 -0.37
CA SER A 448 11.72 -13.09 0.27
C SER A 448 13.19 -13.51 0.27
N ASN A 449 14.07 -12.52 0.26
CA ASN A 449 15.51 -12.76 0.44
C ASN A 449 15.93 -12.73 1.91
N GLN A 450 15.14 -12.08 2.77
CA GLN A 450 15.47 -11.77 4.16
C GLN A 450 14.29 -12.16 5.08
N PRO A 451 14.13 -13.45 5.44
CA PRO A 451 12.98 -13.90 6.24
C PRO A 451 12.96 -13.31 7.66
N GLU A 452 14.11 -12.91 8.20
CA GLU A 452 14.23 -12.34 9.55
C GLU A 452 13.54 -10.96 9.69
N GLN A 453 13.26 -10.29 8.57
CA GLN A 453 12.64 -8.97 8.53
C GLN A 453 11.11 -9.01 8.57
N PHE A 454 10.49 -10.18 8.46
CA PHE A 454 9.05 -10.30 8.49
C PHE A 454 8.46 -9.89 9.84
N ASP A 455 7.29 -9.25 9.79
CA ASP A 455 6.47 -8.99 10.96
C ASP A 455 5.99 -10.32 11.58
N TRP A 456 5.93 -10.38 12.92
CA TRP A 456 5.51 -11.58 13.65
C TRP A 456 4.10 -12.03 13.26
N ALA A 457 3.23 -11.06 12.93
CA ALA A 457 1.86 -11.30 12.51
C ALA A 457 1.75 -12.10 11.21
N ILE A 458 2.79 -12.10 10.38
CA ILE A 458 2.84 -12.83 9.10
C ILE A 458 3.33 -14.26 9.35
N ASN A 459 4.31 -14.43 10.23
CA ASN A 459 4.85 -15.75 10.57
C ASN A 459 3.76 -16.69 11.11
N ASP A 460 2.81 -16.17 11.88
CA ASP A 460 1.65 -16.93 12.40
C ASP A 460 0.70 -17.44 11.29
N ARG A 461 0.76 -16.85 10.09
CA ARG A 461 -0.15 -17.12 8.96
C ARG A 461 0.49 -17.93 7.85
N ILE A 462 1.77 -18.26 8.00
CA ILE A 462 2.54 -19.10 7.07
C ILE A 462 2.53 -20.51 7.63
N ASP A 463 2.00 -21.46 6.86
CA ASP A 463 1.95 -22.87 7.28
C ASP A 463 3.25 -23.61 6.95
N GLU A 464 3.89 -23.26 5.82
CA GLU A 464 5.05 -23.98 5.30
C GLU A 464 6.18 -23.01 4.95
N ILE A 465 7.40 -23.34 5.37
CA ILE A 465 8.60 -22.54 5.12
C ILE A 465 9.60 -23.37 4.31
N VAL A 466 10.00 -22.85 3.14
CA VAL A 466 10.83 -23.55 2.16
C VAL A 466 12.07 -22.71 1.83
N ASN A 467 13.26 -23.27 2.11
CA ASN A 467 14.54 -22.63 1.83
C ASN A 467 15.08 -23.03 0.45
N PHE A 468 15.31 -22.05 -0.42
CA PHE A 468 15.96 -22.19 -1.71
C PHE A 468 17.41 -21.68 -1.63
N ALA A 469 18.32 -22.58 -1.26
CA ALA A 469 19.75 -22.31 -1.25
C ALA A 469 20.36 -22.24 -2.66
N LEU A 470 21.62 -21.82 -2.74
CA LEU A 470 22.41 -21.92 -3.97
C LEU A 470 22.63 -23.39 -4.36
N PRO A 471 22.70 -23.72 -5.66
CA PRO A 471 22.92 -25.08 -6.11
C PRO A 471 24.34 -25.56 -5.76
N GLY A 472 24.43 -26.77 -5.21
CA GLY A 472 25.68 -27.51 -5.04
C GLY A 472 26.19 -28.08 -6.36
N LEU A 473 27.26 -28.86 -6.30
CA LEU A 473 27.96 -29.34 -7.50
C LEU A 473 27.06 -30.21 -8.40
N GLU A 474 26.32 -31.14 -7.80
CA GLU A 474 25.43 -32.06 -8.52
C GLU A 474 24.26 -31.32 -9.17
N GLU A 475 23.64 -30.36 -8.47
CA GLU A 475 22.56 -29.57 -9.05
C GLU A 475 23.08 -28.65 -10.16
N ARG A 476 24.27 -28.06 -10.01
CA ARG A 476 24.91 -27.26 -11.06
C ARG A 476 25.18 -28.08 -12.31
N GLU A 477 25.64 -29.32 -12.18
CA GLU A 477 25.84 -30.23 -13.32
C GLU A 477 24.51 -30.51 -14.03
N ARG A 478 23.44 -30.82 -13.28
CA ARG A 478 22.09 -31.00 -13.84
C ARG A 478 21.57 -29.73 -14.53
N LEU A 479 21.78 -28.55 -13.95
CA LEU A 479 21.38 -27.26 -14.54
C LEU A 479 22.15 -26.95 -15.81
N VAL A 480 23.47 -27.14 -15.82
CA VAL A 480 24.32 -26.95 -17.00
C VAL A 480 23.85 -27.86 -18.12
N ARG A 481 23.59 -29.14 -17.83
CA ARG A 481 23.06 -30.08 -18.82
C ARG A 481 21.71 -29.62 -19.38
N LEU A 482 20.78 -29.28 -18.50
CA LEU A 482 19.45 -28.78 -18.87
C LEU A 482 19.51 -27.58 -19.82
N TYR A 483 20.35 -26.58 -19.51
CA TYR A 483 20.48 -25.38 -20.33
C TYR A 483 21.28 -25.63 -21.61
N PHE A 484 22.28 -26.50 -21.57
CA PHE A 484 23.01 -26.88 -22.78
C PHE A 484 22.09 -27.61 -23.76
N ASP A 485 21.26 -28.54 -23.27
CA ASP A 485 20.28 -29.23 -24.09
C ASP A 485 19.27 -28.25 -24.69
N LYS A 486 18.78 -27.29 -23.90
CA LYS A 486 17.80 -26.29 -24.33
C LYS A 486 18.36 -25.29 -25.34
N PHE A 487 19.57 -24.77 -25.13
CA PHE A 487 20.12 -23.65 -25.91
C PHE A 487 21.08 -24.09 -27.02
N VAL A 488 21.75 -25.23 -26.87
CA VAL A 488 22.74 -25.74 -27.83
C VAL A 488 22.16 -26.90 -28.64
N LEU A 489 21.74 -27.99 -27.99
CA LEU A 489 21.32 -29.21 -28.69
C LEU A 489 19.94 -29.07 -29.37
N GLY A 490 18.93 -28.55 -28.67
CA GLY A 490 17.58 -28.39 -29.21
C GLY A 490 17.57 -27.63 -30.55
N PRO A 491 18.19 -26.45 -30.64
CA PRO A 491 18.30 -25.73 -31.92
C PRO A 491 19.27 -26.37 -32.92
N ALA A 492 20.16 -27.27 -32.50
CA ALA A 492 21.02 -28.03 -33.44
C ALA A 492 20.29 -29.21 -34.08
N THR A 493 19.33 -29.82 -33.36
CA THR A 493 18.56 -30.97 -33.83
C THR A 493 17.28 -30.57 -34.58
N ALA A 494 16.61 -29.48 -34.16
CA ALA A 494 15.35 -29.03 -34.75
C ALA A 494 15.51 -28.02 -35.91
N GLY A 495 16.68 -27.41 -36.08
CA GLY A 495 16.95 -26.42 -37.13
C GLY A 495 17.15 -27.03 -38.52
N ARG A 496 16.88 -26.25 -39.58
CA ARG A 496 17.14 -26.63 -41.00
C ARG A 496 18.63 -26.93 -41.29
N GLN A 497 19.55 -26.51 -40.41
CA GLN A 497 20.98 -26.78 -40.51
C GLN A 497 21.38 -27.75 -39.39
N ARG A 498 21.52 -29.04 -39.74
CA ARG A 498 22.13 -30.05 -38.87
C ARG A 498 23.63 -29.76 -38.75
N LEU A 499 24.06 -29.26 -37.60
CA LEU A 499 25.48 -29.09 -37.30
C LEU A 499 26.11 -30.44 -36.98
N LYS A 500 27.30 -30.71 -37.55
CA LYS A 500 28.15 -31.80 -37.10
C LYS A 500 28.74 -31.39 -35.74
N LEU A 501 28.19 -31.93 -34.66
CA LEU A 501 28.79 -31.81 -33.33
C LEU A 501 30.15 -32.52 -33.40
N ALA A 502 31.24 -31.81 -33.07
CA ALA A 502 32.53 -32.44 -32.88
C ALA A 502 32.38 -33.54 -31.81
N GLN A 503 33.03 -34.70 -31.99
CA GLN A 503 33.07 -35.75 -30.97
C GLN A 503 33.86 -35.23 -29.77
N PHE A 504 33.15 -34.66 -28.80
CA PHE A 504 33.69 -34.37 -27.49
C PHE A 504 32.73 -34.93 -26.44
N ASP A 505 33.29 -35.38 -25.32
CA ASP A 505 32.49 -35.87 -24.22
C ASP A 505 31.74 -34.71 -23.57
N TYR A 506 30.44 -34.66 -23.88
CA TYR A 506 29.50 -33.68 -23.34
C TYR A 506 29.38 -33.75 -21.82
N GLY A 507 29.41 -34.97 -21.26
CA GLY A 507 29.30 -35.20 -19.83
C GLY A 507 30.46 -34.54 -19.10
N LEU A 508 31.69 -34.82 -19.55
CA LEU A 508 32.91 -34.25 -18.95
C LEU A 508 32.95 -32.72 -19.06
N LYS A 509 32.54 -32.14 -20.19
CA LYS A 509 32.48 -30.67 -20.32
C LYS A 509 31.45 -30.04 -19.39
N CYS A 510 30.28 -30.65 -19.22
CA CYS A 510 29.27 -30.15 -18.29
C CYS A 510 29.77 -30.18 -16.85
N SER A 511 30.45 -31.25 -16.45
CA SER A 511 31.05 -31.35 -15.12
C SER A 511 32.18 -30.34 -14.92
N ASP A 512 33.02 -30.07 -15.92
CA ASP A 512 34.05 -29.01 -15.84
C ASP A 512 33.42 -27.62 -15.70
N ILE A 513 32.41 -27.31 -16.52
CA ILE A 513 31.66 -26.05 -16.42
C ILE A 513 30.97 -25.92 -15.04
N ALA A 514 30.40 -26.99 -14.51
CA ALA A 514 29.75 -27.00 -13.20
C ALA A 514 30.73 -26.75 -12.04
N LYS A 515 31.98 -27.22 -12.16
CA LYS A 515 33.06 -26.91 -11.22
C LYS A 515 33.47 -25.44 -11.29
N ARG A 516 33.55 -24.87 -12.50
CA ARG A 516 33.89 -23.45 -12.73
C ARG A 516 32.76 -22.49 -12.34
N ALA A 517 31.51 -22.96 -12.33
CA ALA A 517 30.33 -22.19 -11.97
C ALA A 517 30.04 -22.19 -10.45
N ASP A 518 31.05 -22.42 -9.61
CA ASP A 518 30.87 -22.43 -8.17
C ASP A 518 30.36 -21.08 -7.64
N GLY A 519 29.43 -21.12 -6.69
CA GLY A 519 28.76 -19.94 -6.17
C GLY A 519 27.73 -19.27 -7.10
N MET A 520 27.59 -19.71 -8.35
CA MET A 520 26.60 -19.13 -9.27
C MET A 520 25.16 -19.59 -8.96
N SER A 521 24.23 -18.66 -9.04
CA SER A 521 22.79 -18.92 -8.99
C SER A 521 22.28 -19.59 -10.28
N GLY A 522 21.12 -20.24 -10.19
CA GLY A 522 20.47 -20.84 -11.37
C GLY A 522 20.20 -19.84 -12.50
N ARG A 523 19.91 -18.57 -12.16
CA ARG A 523 19.75 -17.47 -13.14
C ARG A 523 21.06 -17.15 -13.86
N GLU A 524 22.19 -17.12 -13.15
CA GLU A 524 23.50 -16.87 -13.75
C GLU A 524 23.93 -18.01 -14.67
N ILE A 525 23.72 -19.26 -14.24
CA ILE A 525 23.98 -20.44 -15.09
C ILE A 525 23.08 -20.41 -16.35
N SER A 526 21.81 -19.98 -16.22
CA SER A 526 20.94 -19.78 -17.38
C SER A 526 21.47 -18.73 -18.36
N LYS A 527 22.03 -17.62 -17.85
CA LYS A 527 22.67 -16.58 -18.68
C LYS A 527 23.90 -17.11 -19.42
N LEU A 528 24.69 -18.00 -18.80
CA LEU A 528 25.79 -18.69 -19.49
C LEU A 528 25.26 -19.52 -20.68
N GLY A 529 24.13 -20.22 -20.50
CA GLY A 529 23.46 -20.94 -21.58
C GLY A 529 23.05 -20.05 -22.75
N VAL A 530 22.50 -18.86 -22.46
CA VAL A 530 22.16 -17.86 -23.50
C VAL A 530 23.41 -17.35 -24.21
N ALA A 531 24.51 -17.13 -23.48
CA ALA A 531 25.78 -16.72 -24.07
C ALA A 531 26.32 -17.78 -25.05
N TRP A 532 26.20 -19.08 -24.74
CA TRP A 532 26.56 -20.15 -25.68
C TRP A 532 25.74 -20.10 -26.98
N GLN A 533 24.44 -19.80 -26.88
CA GLN A 533 23.58 -19.66 -28.05
C GLN A 533 23.98 -18.47 -28.93
N VAL A 534 24.37 -17.35 -28.33
CA VAL A 534 24.83 -16.15 -29.06
C VAL A 534 26.17 -16.42 -29.75
N SER A 535 27.14 -16.96 -29.02
CA SER A 535 28.45 -17.32 -29.57
C SER A 535 28.34 -18.33 -30.73
N ARG A 536 27.37 -19.25 -30.66
CA ARG A 536 27.03 -20.14 -31.80
C ARG A 536 26.64 -19.36 -33.06
N LYS A 537 25.78 -18.34 -32.94
CA LYS A 537 25.35 -17.53 -34.10
C LYS A 537 26.48 -16.68 -34.69
N VAL A 538 27.39 -16.22 -33.83
CA VAL A 538 28.57 -15.44 -34.26
C VAL A 538 29.57 -16.31 -35.01
N CYS A 539 29.85 -17.53 -34.55
CA CYS A 539 30.72 -18.46 -35.27
C CYS A 539 30.12 -18.95 -36.61
N GLN A 540 28.79 -18.94 -36.76
CA GLN A 540 28.13 -19.23 -38.05
C GLN A 540 28.32 -18.14 -39.12
N HIS A 541 28.73 -16.91 -38.75
CA HIS A 541 29.01 -15.82 -39.71
C HIS A 541 30.50 -15.70 -40.07
N LYS A 542 31.35 -16.59 -39.55
CA LYS A 542 32.81 -16.63 -39.81
C LYS A 542 33.28 -17.92 -40.50
N ILE A 543 32.35 -18.69 -41.06
CA ILE A 543 32.58 -19.81 -41.97
C ILE A 543 31.78 -19.49 -43.23
#